data_AF-A0A967TDU1-F1
#
_entry.id   AF-A0A967TDU1-F1
#
_cell.length_a   1.000
_cell.length_b   1.000
_cell.length_c   1.000
_cell.angle_alpha   90.00
_cell.angle_beta   90.00
_cell.angle_gamma   90.00
#
_symmetry.space_group_name_H-M   'P 1'
#
loop_
_entity.id
_entity.type
_entity.pdbx_description
1 polymer ?
#
loop_
_entity_poly.entity_id
_entity_poly.type
_entity_poly.pdbx_seq_one_letter_code
_entity_poly.pdbx_strand_id
1 'polypeptide(L)'
;MNGRCTHLIPALALAASLLLGWAAPVAAQQAAAEQVEVRVLPRSEVTGAQYTLGEVAELDGFDLEPVRRLAAVALGRSPRP
;
A
#
# COMPACT_ATOMS: atom_id res chain seq x y z
N MET A 1 -69.42 -7.34 7.32
CA MET A 1 -68.76 -6.36 8.23
C MET A 1 -67.34 -6.81 8.47
N ASN A 2 -66.40 -5.99 8.02
CA ASN A 2 -64.95 -6.20 8.07
C ASN A 2 -64.41 -5.97 9.49
N GLY A 3 -63.34 -6.67 9.87
CA GLY A 3 -62.77 -6.52 11.22
C GLY A 3 -61.36 -7.08 11.43
N ARG A 4 -60.41 -6.70 10.57
CA ARG A 4 -59.00 -6.39 10.90
C ARG A 4 -58.19 -7.39 11.76
N CYS A 5 -57.47 -8.29 11.09
CA CYS A 5 -56.29 -8.96 11.65
C CYS A 5 -55.04 -8.60 10.82
N THR A 6 -54.60 -7.34 10.87
CA THR A 6 -53.49 -6.81 10.03
C THR A 6 -52.45 -6.02 10.83
N HIS A 7 -52.06 -6.49 12.03
CA HIS A 7 -51.05 -5.77 12.84
C HIS A 7 -49.96 -6.64 13.49
N LEU A 8 -49.88 -7.95 13.21
CA LEU A 8 -48.87 -8.83 13.84
C LEU A 8 -47.55 -8.96 13.06
N ILE A 9 -47.42 -8.29 11.91
CA ILE A 9 -46.24 -8.38 11.04
C ILE A 9 -45.12 -7.34 11.33
N PRO A 10 -45.38 -6.11 11.83
CA PRO A 10 -44.30 -5.11 11.91
C PRO A 10 -43.33 -5.32 13.08
N ALA A 11 -43.69 -6.10 14.10
CA ALA A 11 -42.85 -6.29 15.29
C ALA A 11 -41.63 -7.19 15.05
N LEU A 12 -41.73 -8.17 14.12
CA LEU A 12 -40.64 -9.12 13.86
C LEU A 12 -39.53 -8.52 12.97
N ALA A 13 -39.85 -7.48 12.19
CA ALA A 13 -38.89 -6.83 11.30
C ALA A 13 -37.88 -5.93 12.05
N LEU A 14 -38.22 -5.43 13.24
CA LEU A 14 -37.32 -4.57 14.03
C LEU A 14 -36.20 -5.34 14.75
N ALA A 15 -36.41 -6.63 15.06
CA ALA A 15 -35.41 -7.43 15.77
C ALA A 15 -34.25 -7.88 14.85
N ALA A 16 -34.50 -8.06 13.56
CA ALA A 16 -33.47 -8.49 12.60
C ALA A 16 -32.41 -7.39 12.35
N SER A 17 -32.78 -6.12 12.48
CA SER A 17 -31.90 -4.97 12.25
C SER A 17 -30.84 -4.77 13.34
N LEU A 18 -31.02 -5.36 14.53
CA LEU A 18 -30.06 -5.28 15.64
C LEU A 18 -28.93 -6.32 15.56
N LEU A 19 -29.11 -7.40 14.79
CA LEU A 19 -28.09 -8.45 14.61
C LEU A 19 -27.14 -8.17 13.44
N LEU A 20 -27.51 -7.29 12.49
CA LEU A 20 -26.68 -6.91 11.34
C LEU A 20 -25.80 -5.66 11.60
N GLY A 21 -25.89 -5.05 12.78
CA GLY A 21 -25.27 -3.75 13.08
C GLY A 21 -23.78 -3.77 13.46
N TRP A 22 -23.14 -4.95 13.56
CA TRP A 22 -21.74 -5.06 14.02
C TRP A 22 -20.83 -5.75 12.99
N ALA A 23 -21.00 -5.42 11.71
CA ALA A 23 -19.88 -5.53 10.78
C ALA A 23 -19.20 -4.16 10.74
N ALA A 24 -18.36 -3.88 11.74
CA ALA A 24 -17.47 -2.74 11.66
C ALA A 24 -16.66 -2.87 10.36
N PRO A 25 -16.60 -1.86 9.49
CA PRO A 25 -15.66 -1.89 8.39
C PRO A 25 -14.28 -1.92 9.03
N VAL A 26 -13.58 -3.05 8.92
CA VAL A 26 -12.14 -3.09 9.11
C VAL A 26 -11.58 -2.21 8.01
N ALA A 27 -11.45 -0.92 8.30
CA ALA A 27 -10.70 0.00 7.48
C ALA A 27 -9.27 -0.54 7.49
N ALA A 28 -8.89 -1.19 6.39
CA ALA A 28 -7.51 -1.53 6.13
C ALA A 28 -6.75 -0.20 6.11
N GLN A 29 -6.15 0.13 7.24
CA GLN A 29 -5.27 1.27 7.37
C GLN A 29 -4.05 0.93 6.52
N GLN A 30 -4.10 1.31 5.24
CA GLN A 30 -2.92 1.38 4.41
C GLN A 30 -2.00 2.36 5.13
N ALA A 31 -1.03 1.81 5.87
CA ALA A 31 0.08 2.60 6.41
C ALA A 31 0.56 3.47 5.26
N ALA A 32 0.55 4.79 5.47
CA ALA A 32 0.95 5.75 4.44
C ALA A 32 2.29 5.27 3.89
N ALA A 33 2.29 4.82 2.63
CA ALA A 33 3.47 4.21 2.05
C ALA A 33 4.55 5.29 2.01
N GLU A 34 5.64 5.08 2.76
CA GLU A 34 6.78 5.98 2.69
C GLU A 34 7.33 5.95 1.27
N GLN A 35 7.37 7.14 0.65
CA GLN A 35 7.82 7.31 -0.72
C GLN A 35 9.32 7.57 -0.73
N VAL A 36 10.03 6.86 -1.61
CA VAL A 36 11.42 7.15 -1.95
C VAL A 36 11.43 7.67 -3.38
N GLU A 37 11.92 8.90 -3.56
CA GLU A 37 12.14 9.50 -4.87
C GLU A 37 13.46 9.00 -5.47
N VAL A 38 13.42 8.59 -6.73
CA VAL A 38 14.58 8.07 -7.46
C VAL A 38 14.81 8.91 -8.70
N ARG A 39 15.98 9.55 -8.80
CA ARG A 39 16.39 10.35 -9.95
C ARG A 39 17.58 9.70 -10.62
N VAL A 40 17.35 9.06 -11.77
CA VAL A 40 18.41 8.41 -12.54
C VAL A 40 19.30 9.46 -13.18
N LEU A 41 20.61 9.33 -12.97
CA LEU A 41 21.60 10.23 -13.51
C LEU A 41 21.78 9.96 -15.02
N PRO A 42 21.92 11.00 -15.86
CA PRO A 42 22.09 10.84 -17.29
C PRO A 42 23.45 10.23 -17.66
N ARG A 43 24.44 10.35 -16.77
CA ARG A 43 25.77 9.77 -16.92
C ARG A 43 26.36 9.52 -15.54
N SER A 44 26.81 8.28 -15.32
CA SER A 44 27.52 7.88 -14.10
C SER A 44 28.72 7.02 -14.47
N GLU A 45 29.82 7.23 -13.77
CA GLU A 45 30.98 6.34 -13.85
C GLU A 45 30.79 5.22 -12.84
N VAL A 46 30.72 3.98 -13.33
CA VAL A 46 30.59 2.78 -12.50
C VAL A 46 31.91 2.02 -12.51
N THR A 47 32.40 1.66 -11.33
CA THR A 47 33.71 1.00 -11.18
C THR A 47 33.53 -0.44 -10.74
N GLY A 48 34.12 -1.37 -11.47
CA GLY A 48 34.12 -2.79 -11.13
C GLY A 48 33.16 -3.64 -11.96
N ALA A 49 33.06 -4.91 -11.58
CA ALA A 49 32.36 -5.93 -12.37
C ALA A 49 30.83 -5.83 -12.27
N GLN A 50 30.30 -5.14 -11.25
CA GLN A 50 28.89 -4.94 -10.98
C GLN A 50 28.63 -3.50 -10.59
N TYR A 51 27.43 -2.99 -10.87
CA TYR A 51 26.99 -1.67 -10.46
C TYR A 51 25.63 -1.71 -9.78
N THR A 52 25.41 -0.77 -8.88
CA THR A 52 24.26 -0.64 -7.99
C THR A 52 23.39 0.57 -8.34
N LEU A 53 22.18 0.62 -7.80
CA LEU A 53 21.27 1.76 -8.00
C LEU A 53 21.84 3.06 -7.44
N GLY A 54 22.53 3.02 -6.29
CA GLY A 54 23.14 4.20 -5.69
C GLY A 54 24.29 4.81 -6.50
N GLU A 55 24.87 4.06 -7.43
CA GLU A 55 25.92 4.58 -8.33
C GLU A 55 25.34 5.29 -9.56
N VAL A 56 24.08 5.01 -9.92
CA VAL A 56 23.45 5.50 -11.16
C VAL A 56 22.24 6.38 -10.91
N ALA A 57 21.83 6.58 -9.67
CA ALA A 57 20.68 7.38 -9.30
C ALA A 57 20.87 8.09 -7.95
N GLU A 58 20.28 9.27 -7.83
CA GLU A 58 20.06 9.94 -6.55
C GLU A 58 18.78 9.38 -5.91
N LEU A 59 18.86 9.08 -4.62
CA LEU A 59 17.76 8.52 -3.84
C LEU A 59 17.45 9.47 -2.69
N ASP A 60 16.19 9.91 -2.59
CA ASP A 60 15.72 10.78 -1.51
C ASP A 60 14.49 10.17 -0.85
N GLY A 61 14.42 10.21 0.46
CA GLY A 61 13.36 9.59 1.24
C GLY A 61 13.48 9.97 2.70
N PHE A 62 12.33 10.08 3.36
CA PHE A 62 12.28 10.45 4.77
C PHE A 62 12.94 9.39 5.68
N ASP A 63 12.65 8.11 5.43
CA ASP A 63 13.31 7.01 6.12
C ASP A 63 14.59 6.60 5.37
N LEU A 64 15.71 6.60 6.08
CA LEU A 64 17.02 6.25 5.56
C LEU A 64 17.18 4.74 5.36
N GLU A 65 16.46 3.90 6.10
CA GLU A 65 16.57 2.44 5.93
C GLU A 65 16.16 1.97 4.51
N PRO A 66 14.97 2.29 3.98
CA PRO A 66 14.58 1.90 2.63
C PRO A 66 15.46 2.56 1.56
N VAL A 67 15.91 3.80 1.76
CA VAL A 67 16.86 4.47 0.86
C VAL A 67 18.16 3.67 0.76
N ARG A 68 18.73 3.26 1.89
CA ARG A 68 19.97 2.46 1.93
C ARG A 68 19.79 1.08 1.30
N ARG A 69 18.64 0.43 1.54
CA ARG A 69 18.32 -0.86 0.90
C ARG A 69 18.23 -0.72 -0.61
N LEU A 70 17.56 0.32 -1.11
CA LEU A 70 17.47 0.62 -2.54
C LEU A 70 18.83 0.94 -3.15
N ALA A 71 19.65 1.74 -2.48
CA ALA A 71 20.99 2.11 -2.95
C ALA A 71 21.88 0.89 -3.21
N ALA A 72 21.76 -0.15 -2.38
CA ALA A 72 22.57 -1.37 -2.46
C ALA A 72 22.08 -2.37 -3.53
N VAL A 73 20.95 -2.12 -4.21
CA VAL A 73 20.41 -3.04 -5.22
C VAL A 73 21.37 -3.12 -6.41
N ALA A 74 21.89 -4.32 -6.68
CA ALA A 74 22.71 -4.60 -7.85
C ALA A 74 21.83 -4.59 -9.11
N LEU A 75 22.19 -3.77 -10.10
CA LEU A 75 21.44 -3.59 -11.34
C LEU A 75 22.03 -4.37 -12.52
N GLY A 76 23.34 -4.61 -12.54
CA GLY A 76 23.97 -5.27 -13.67
C GLY A 76 25.49 -5.39 -13.57
N ARG A 77 26.12 -5.82 -14.66
CA ARG A 77 27.57 -5.98 -14.81
C ARG A 77 28.19 -4.92 -15.71
N SER A 78 29.45 -4.57 -15.45
CA SER A 78 30.28 -3.65 -16.24
C SER A 78 31.68 -4.23 -16.46
N PRO A 79 32.37 -3.97 -17.59
CA PRO A 79 31.87 -3.31 -18.79
C PRO A 79 30.82 -4.18 -19.50
N ARG A 80 30.00 -3.57 -20.37
CA ARG A 80 29.07 -4.34 -21.21
C ARG A 80 29.88 -5.33 -22.07
N PRO A 81 29.41 -6.59 -22.23
CA PRO A 81 30.06 -7.55 -23.12
C PRO A 81 30.11 -7.07 -24.57
#